data_AF-A0A1G6SZ78-F1
#
_entry.id   AF-A0A1G6SZ78-F1
#
_cell.length_a   1.000
_cell.length_b   1.000
_cell.length_c   1.000
_cell.angle_alpha   90.00
_cell.angle_beta   90.00
_cell.angle_gamma   90.00
#
_symmetry.space_group_name_H-M   'P 1'
#
loop_
_entity.id
_entity.type
_entity.pdbx_description
1 polymer ?
#
loop_
_entity_poly.entity_id
_entity_poly.type
_entity_poly.pdbx_seq_one_letter_code
_entity_poly.pdbx_strand_id
1 'polypeptide(L)' 'MSRFSFLAFIKPIINGRAFDFKEMQISQEKRLDVVITYLEQKYIVELKIWRGKKYHKDGLKQLADYLDKEELD' A
#
# COMPACT_ATOMS: atom_id res chain seq x y z
N MET A 1 -14.01 -4.48 -1.09
CA MET A 1 -12.96 -5.35 -1.67
C MET A 1 -12.01 -5.75 -0.56
N SER A 2 -11.72 -7.03 -0.41
CA SER A 2 -10.80 -7.50 0.63
C SER A 2 -9.34 -7.42 0.14
N ARG A 3 -8.38 -7.40 1.06
CA ARG A 3 -6.94 -7.49 0.73
C ARG A 3 -6.63 -8.74 -0.11
N PHE A 4 -7.30 -9.86 0.18
CA PHE A 4 -7.14 -11.10 -0.58
C PHE A 4 -7.58 -10.93 -2.04
N SER A 5 -8.73 -10.29 -2.30
CA SER A 5 -9.20 -10.01 -3.66
C SER A 5 -8.23 -9.10 -4.42
N PHE A 6 -7.65 -8.10 -3.75
CA PHE A 6 -6.63 -7.23 -4.34
C PHE A 6 -5.36 -8.01 -4.71
N LEU A 7 -4.85 -8.87 -3.81
CA LEU A 7 -3.67 -9.68 -4.07
C LEU A 7 -3.90 -10.70 -5.20
N ALA A 8 -5.07 -11.34 -5.24
CA ALA A 8 -5.42 -12.24 -6.33
C ALA A 8 -5.45 -11.53 -7.70
N PHE A 9 -5.88 -10.26 -7.73
CA PHE A 9 -5.86 -9.42 -8.93
C PHE A 9 -4.44 -9.00 -9.34
N ILE A 10 -3.59 -8.60 -8.39
CA ILE A 10 -2.26 -8.04 -8.71
C ILE A 10 -1.22 -9.13 -9.05
N LYS A 11 -1.35 -10.34 -8.48
CA LYS A 11 -0.39 -11.43 -8.63
C LYS A 11 -0.08 -11.79 -10.09
N PRO A 12 -1.07 -11.94 -11.00
CA PRO A 12 -0.81 -12.19 -12.42
C PRO A 12 -0.19 -11.01 -13.17
N ILE A 13 -0.22 -9.80 -12.62
CA ILE A 13 0.35 -8.60 -13.27
C ILE A 13 1.85 -8.53 -12.97
N ILE A 14 2.24 -8.87 -11.74
CA ILE A 14 3.63 -8.79 -11.27
C ILE A 14 4.47 -10.05 -11.56
N ASN A 15 3.86 -11.10 -12.13
CA ASN A 15 4.46 -12.30 -12.77
C ASN A 15 5.92 -12.62 -12.40
N GLY A 16 6.12 -13.37 -11.31
CA GLY A 16 7.37 -14.11 -11.00
C GLY A 16 8.65 -13.28 -10.79
N ARG A 17 8.62 -11.96 -10.97
CA ARG A 17 9.75 -11.03 -10.76
C ARG A 17 9.56 -10.11 -9.55
N ALA A 18 8.58 -10.42 -8.72
CA ALA A 18 8.11 -9.56 -7.63
C ALA A 18 7.84 -10.37 -6.37
N PHE A 19 8.06 -9.74 -5.22
CA PHE A 19 7.68 -10.26 -3.90
C PHE A 19 6.57 -9.37 -3.33
N ASP A 20 5.44 -9.97 -2.92
CA ASP A 20 4.40 -9.30 -2.13
C ASP A 20 4.58 -9.63 -0.65
N PHE A 21 4.81 -8.61 0.18
CA PHE A 21 4.88 -8.75 1.64
C PHE A 21 3.56 -8.29 2.26
N LYS A 22 2.89 -9.22 2.91
CA LYS A 22 1.72 -8.94 3.74
C LYS A 22 2.21 -8.61 5.15
N GLU A 23 1.74 -7.49 5.72
CA GLU A 23 1.93 -7.14 7.14
C GLU A 23 3.38 -6.87 7.56
N MET A 24 4.14 -6.14 6.73
CA MET A 24 5.47 -5.66 7.14
C MET A 24 5.32 -4.61 8.26
N GLN A 25 5.85 -4.91 9.44
CA GLN A 25 5.91 -3.97 10.56
C GLN A 25 7.20 -3.15 10.41
N ILE A 26 7.06 -1.84 10.20
CA ILE A 26 8.20 -0.92 10.15
C ILE A 26 8.52 -0.36 11.55
N SER A 27 9.69 0.30 11.67
CA SER A 27 10.28 0.79 12.93
C SER A 27 9.33 1.58 13.84
N GLN A 28 8.25 2.16 13.31
CA GLN A 28 7.24 2.92 14.07
C GLN A 28 5.98 2.11 14.47
N GLU A 29 6.04 0.78 14.50
CA GLU A 29 4.92 -0.12 14.83
C GLU A 29 3.68 -0.03 13.92
N LYS A 30 3.76 0.71 12.82
CA LYS A 30 2.67 0.76 11.82
C LYS A 30 2.73 -0.44 10.89
N ARG A 31 1.54 -1.03 10.66
CA ARG A 31 1.34 -2.13 9.72
C ARG A 31 0.95 -1.55 8.36
N LEU A 32 1.73 -1.88 7.34
CA LEU A 32 1.35 -1.62 5.95
C LEU A 32 0.42 -2.72 5.44
N ASP A 33 -0.59 -2.34 4.65
CA ASP A 33 -1.53 -3.31 4.08
C ASP A 33 -0.83 -4.26 3.09
N VAL A 34 -0.11 -3.71 2.10
CA VAL A 34 0.64 -4.47 1.09
C VAL A 34 1.90 -3.69 0.67
N VAL A 35 3.03 -4.39 0.60
CA VAL A 35 4.26 -3.89 -0.05
C VAL A 35 4.56 -4.76 -1.26
N ILE A 36 4.80 -4.14 -2.41
CA ILE A 36 5.12 -4.82 -3.68
C ILE A 36 6.49 -4.35 -4.14
N THR A 37 7.40 -5.29 -4.40
CA THR A 37 8.65 -4.98 -5.13
C THR A 37 8.48 -5.41 -6.59
N TYR A 38 8.66 -4.50 -7.55
CA TYR A 38 8.56 -4.79 -8.98
C TYR A 38 9.57 -3.96 -9.76
N LEU A 39 10.38 -4.61 -10.63
CA LEU A 39 11.44 -3.96 -11.41
C LEU A 39 12.36 -3.06 -10.56
N GLU A 40 12.86 -3.58 -9.44
CA GLU A 40 13.73 -2.87 -8.49
C GLU A 40 13.09 -1.66 -7.77
N GLN A 41 11.80 -1.42 -8.01
CA GLN A 41 11.03 -0.38 -7.34
C GLN A 41 10.15 -0.97 -6.23
N LYS A 42 10.03 -0.24 -5.12
CA LYS A 42 9.19 -0.60 -3.97
C LYS A 42 7.92 0.25 -3.99
N TYR A 43 6.77 -0.40 -3.96
CA TYR A 43 5.46 0.24 -3.93
C TYR A 43 4.77 -0.09 -2.61
N ILE A 44 4.36 0.94 -1.89
CA ILE A 44 3.55 0.82 -0.68
C ILE A 44 2.09 1.03 -1.08
N VAL A 45 1.24 0.05 -0.79
CA VAL A 45 -0.18 0.09 -1.15
C VAL A 45 -1.03 0.02 0.11
N GLU A 46 -1.83 1.07 0.32
CA GLU A 46 -2.81 1.17 1.40
C GLU A 46 -4.23 0.96 0.83
N LEU A 47 -5.01 0.05 1.42
CA LEU A 47 -6.36 -0.28 0.96
C LEU A 47 -7.41 0.45 1.82
N LYS A 48 -8.30 1.21 1.17
CA LYS A 48 -9.41 1.90 1.86
C LYS A 48 -10.76 1.51 1.29
N ILE A 49 -11.77 1.40 2.16
CA ILE A 49 -13.16 1.33 1.75
C ILE A 49 -13.58 2.71 1.27
N TRP A 50 -14.13 2.79 0.06
CA TRP A 50 -14.67 4.04 -0.46
C TRP A 50 -15.90 4.49 0.34
N ARG A 51 -15.87 5.73 0.85
CA ARG A 51 -16.97 6.35 1.61
C ARG A 51 -17.40 7.71 1.05
N GLY A 52 -16.98 8.04 -0.17
CA GLY A 52 -17.27 9.30 -0.84
C GLY A 52 -16.09 10.28 -0.87
N LYS A 53 -16.25 11.37 -1.63
CA LYS A 53 -15.16 12.29 -1.99
C LYS A 53 -14.51 12.98 -0.80
N LYS A 54 -15.27 13.32 0.25
CA LYS A 54 -14.73 13.97 1.46
C LYS A 54 -13.71 13.05 2.16
N TYR A 55 -14.14 11.83 2.49
CA TYR A 55 -13.28 10.81 3.10
C TYR A 55 -12.05 10.48 2.25
N HIS A 56 -12.18 10.51 0.92
CA HIS A 56 -11.04 10.32 0.03
C HIS A 56 -10.00 11.43 0.16
N LYS A 57 -10.43 12.70 0.14
CA LYS A 57 -9.51 13.85 0.33
C LYS A 57 -8.83 13.80 1.70
N ASP A 58 -9.59 13.50 2.75
CA ASP A 58 -9.05 13.39 4.11
C ASP A 58 -8.02 12.25 4.19
N GLY A 59 -8.31 11.11 3.54
CA GLY A 59 -7.39 9.98 3.44
C GLY A 59 -6.11 10.28 2.65
N LEU A 60 -6.20 11.06 1.56
CA LEU A 60 -5.02 11.49 0.79
C LEU A 60 -4.12 12.41 1.62
N LYS A 61 -4.71 13.34 2.38
CA LYS A 61 -3.94 14.22 3.27
C LYS A 61 -3.20 13.40 4.33
N GLN A 62 -3.88 12.45 4.97
CA GLN A 62 -3.27 11.56 5.96
C GLN A 62 -2.13 10.72 5.36
N LEU A 63 -2.25 10.30 4.09
CA LEU A 63 -1.21 9.54 3.40
C LEU A 63 0.00 10.41 3.06
N ALA A 64 -0.20 11.64 2.58
CA ALA A 64 0.88 12.59 2.32
C ALA A 64 1.66 12.90 3.61
N ASP A 65 0.94 13.25 4.69
CA ASP A 65 1.53 13.49 6.01
C ASP A 65 2.32 12.27 6.56
N TYR A 66 2.02 11.06 6.06
CA TYR A 66 2.74 9.84 6.42
C TYR A 66 4.02 9.68 5.59
N LEU A 67 3.97 9.88 4.27
CA LEU A 67 5.13 9.78 3.38
C LEU A 67 6.19 10.83 3.75
N ASP A 68 5.76 12.06 4.02
CA ASP A 68 6.66 13.16 4.45
C ASP A 68 7.44 12.82 5.74
N LYS A 69 6.85 12.01 6.63
CA LYS A 69 7.48 11.63 7.91
C LYS A 69 8.49 10.49 7.79
N GLU A 70 8.41 9.72 6.71
CA GLU A 70 9.25 8.53 6.50
C GLU A 70 10.40 8.80 5.51
N GLU A 71 10.56 10.03 5.01
CA GLU A 71 11.51 10.40 3.95
C GLU A 71 11.39 9.50 2.69
N LEU A 72 10.19 8.99 2.44
CA LEU A 72 9.86 8.16 1.29
C LEU A 72 9.23 9.06 0.22
N ASP A 73 10.08 9.82 -0.49
CA ASP A 73 9.72 10.52 -1.74
C ASP A 73 9.84 9.60 -2.96
#